data_AF-A0A3P6TRW1-F1
#
_entry.id   AF-A0A3P6TRW1-F1
#
_cell.length_a   1.000
_cell.length_b   1.000
_cell.length_c   1.000
_cell.angle_alpha   90.00
_cell.angle_beta   90.00
_cell.angle_gamma   90.00
#
_symmetry.space_group_name_H-M   'P 1'
#
loop_
_entity.id
_entity.type
_entity.pdbx_description
1 polymer ?
#
loop_
_entity_poly.entity_id
_entity_poly.type
_entity_poly.pdbx_seq_one_letter_code
_entity_poly.pdbx_strand_id
1 'polypeptide(L)'
;MTTKVKAAAYRLIGGSKTVYSADYEEKISIFNNFKKQIEKLIGLVATLVTDNLATELKQKISKDTVDSGMNKYEKVGQALYKYSSEIENDSFAVVLKRAKEVFDNAGQKHREFRKNMLEKVQNPMKEWIETNAKHVTKELKSINNKRDELDCAINKLRKKPDDLEIQAVKDRAENVFQVELKKTDKLLDDEIMESQSLISSAMITLMEVIEDYNKSMKEIFKDFNRAVEYDKNKRNLMIVLFVLIGSEDLG
;
A
#
# COMPACT_ATOMS: atom_id res chain seq x y z
N MET A 1 15.45 17.98 -24.74
CA MET A 1 16.06 16.71 -25.22
C MET A 1 17.51 16.88 -25.70
N THR A 2 17.84 17.96 -26.40
CA THR A 2 19.18 18.20 -26.99
C THR A 2 20.32 18.31 -25.97
N THR A 3 20.12 18.90 -24.79
CA THR A 3 21.17 19.03 -23.76
C THR A 3 21.55 17.70 -23.13
N LYS A 4 20.56 16.85 -22.80
CA LYS A 4 20.78 15.51 -22.24
C LYS A 4 21.59 14.62 -23.20
N VAL A 5 21.28 14.67 -24.49
CA VAL A 5 22.04 13.94 -25.54
C VAL A 5 23.47 14.47 -25.65
N LYS A 6 23.66 15.79 -25.58
CA LYS A 6 25.00 16.41 -25.58
C LYS A 6 25.82 16.03 -24.34
N ALA A 7 25.23 16.06 -23.15
CA ALA A 7 25.89 15.66 -21.91
C ALA A 7 26.29 14.18 -21.94
N ALA A 8 25.39 13.30 -22.43
CA ALA A 8 25.69 11.89 -22.63
C ALA A 8 26.85 11.68 -23.63
N ALA A 9 26.83 12.40 -24.77
CA ALA A 9 27.89 12.35 -25.76
C ALA A 9 29.24 12.81 -25.19
N TYR A 10 29.26 13.90 -24.40
CA TYR A 10 30.48 14.35 -23.72
C TYR A 10 31.04 13.30 -22.76
N ARG A 11 30.18 12.63 -21.99
CA ARG A 11 30.60 11.55 -21.08
C ARG A 11 31.19 10.36 -21.84
N LEU A 12 30.60 9.97 -22.97
CA LEU A 12 31.09 8.86 -23.81
C LEU A 12 32.50 9.11 -24.38
N ILE A 13 32.86 10.36 -24.61
CA ILE A 13 34.19 10.74 -25.14
C ILE A 13 35.20 11.15 -24.03
N GLY A 14 34.94 10.81 -22.76
CA GLY A 14 35.84 11.12 -21.64
C GLY A 14 35.78 12.59 -21.16
N GLY A 15 34.67 13.28 -21.40
CA GLY A 15 34.38 14.61 -20.88
C GLY A 15 34.13 14.63 -19.38
N SER A 16 34.28 15.80 -18.76
CA SER A 16 34.05 15.99 -17.33
C SER A 16 32.58 15.73 -16.96
N LYS A 17 32.35 15.17 -15.77
CA LYS A 17 31.04 14.84 -15.21
C LYS A 17 30.96 15.33 -13.78
N THR A 18 29.97 16.16 -13.48
CA THR A 18 29.59 16.51 -12.12
C THR A 18 29.00 15.29 -11.42
N VAL A 19 29.51 14.96 -10.24
CA VAL A 19 29.06 13.85 -9.41
C VAL A 19 28.40 14.42 -8.15
N TYR A 20 27.39 13.74 -7.64
CA TYR A 20 26.81 14.10 -6.35
C TYR A 20 27.74 13.68 -5.20
N SER A 21 27.56 14.27 -4.02
CA SER A 21 28.22 13.75 -2.82
C SER A 21 27.66 12.37 -2.47
N ALA A 22 28.47 11.55 -1.79
CA ALA A 22 28.03 10.24 -1.30
C ALA A 22 26.77 10.37 -0.43
N ASP A 23 26.75 11.34 0.49
CA ASP A 23 25.62 11.62 1.38
C ASP A 23 24.33 11.91 0.60
N TYR A 24 24.40 12.69 -0.49
CA TYR A 24 23.23 12.99 -1.32
C TYR A 24 22.74 11.75 -2.08
N GLU A 25 23.65 10.93 -2.59
CA GLU A 25 23.30 9.66 -3.23
C GLU A 25 22.68 8.67 -2.24
N GLU A 26 23.17 8.65 -0.99
CA GLU A 26 22.59 7.85 0.08
C GLU A 26 21.16 8.30 0.41
N LYS A 27 20.91 9.61 0.57
CA LYS A 27 19.54 10.13 0.78
C LYS A 27 18.59 9.72 -0.34
N ILE A 28 19.02 9.82 -1.61
CA ILE A 28 18.22 9.36 -2.75
C ILE A 28 17.91 7.86 -2.63
N SER A 29 18.90 7.05 -2.24
CA SER A 29 18.73 5.60 -2.06
C SER A 29 17.72 5.29 -0.96
N ILE A 30 17.85 5.93 0.20
CA ILE A 30 16.96 5.78 1.36
C ILE A 30 15.52 6.13 0.97
N PHE A 31 15.31 7.29 0.35
CA PHE A 31 13.98 7.72 -0.10
C PHE A 31 13.36 6.72 -1.08
N ASN A 32 14.12 6.26 -2.08
CA ASN A 32 13.61 5.27 -3.04
C ASN A 32 13.29 3.92 -2.40
N ASN A 33 14.06 3.52 -1.38
CA ASN A 33 13.75 2.32 -0.61
C ASN A 33 12.43 2.51 0.15
N PHE A 34 12.22 3.63 0.85
CA PHE A 34 10.95 3.92 1.51
C PHE A 34 9.76 3.87 0.55
N LYS A 35 9.87 4.56 -0.59
CA LYS A 35 8.85 4.52 -1.64
C LYS A 35 8.49 3.09 -2.04
N LYS A 36 9.50 2.26 -2.33
CA LYS A 36 9.30 0.85 -2.71
C LYS A 36 8.65 0.01 -1.60
N GLN A 37 9.04 0.23 -0.34
CA GLN A 37 8.44 -0.49 0.79
C GLN A 37 6.97 -0.09 0.99
N ILE A 38 6.65 1.20 0.87
CA ILE A 38 5.28 1.73 0.96
C ILE A 38 4.42 1.14 -0.17
N GLU A 39 4.91 1.13 -1.42
CA GLU A 39 4.21 0.50 -2.55
C GLU A 39 3.92 -0.99 -2.31
N LYS A 40 4.89 -1.72 -1.75
CA LYS A 40 4.72 -3.13 -1.39
C LYS A 40 3.68 -3.31 -0.29
N LEU A 41 3.72 -2.47 0.75
CA LEU A 41 2.80 -2.54 1.88
C LEU A 41 1.36 -2.23 1.46
N ILE A 42 1.15 -1.25 0.58
CA ILE A 42 -0.16 -0.98 -0.05
C ILE A 42 -0.72 -2.25 -0.68
N GLY A 43 0.11 -2.98 -1.44
CA GLY A 43 -0.28 -4.24 -2.08
C GLY A 43 -0.65 -5.32 -1.07
N LEU A 44 0.16 -5.50 -0.03
CA LEU A 44 -0.10 -6.49 1.02
C LEU A 44 -1.40 -6.21 1.79
N VAL A 45 -1.69 -4.94 2.08
CA VAL A 45 -2.96 -4.54 2.73
C VAL A 45 -4.15 -4.88 1.85
N ALA A 46 -4.07 -4.65 0.51
CA ALA A 46 -5.14 -5.05 -0.40
C ALA A 46 -5.37 -6.55 -0.38
N THR A 47 -4.31 -7.36 -0.48
CA THR A 47 -4.41 -8.82 -0.45
C THR A 47 -5.00 -9.33 0.86
N LEU A 48 -4.61 -8.76 2.00
CA LEU A 48 -5.11 -9.19 3.31
C LEU A 48 -6.63 -9.08 3.45
N VAL A 49 -7.23 -8.06 2.83
CA VAL A 49 -8.67 -7.76 2.98
C VAL A 49 -9.52 -8.16 1.79
N THR A 50 -8.94 -8.91 0.85
CA THR A 50 -9.65 -9.39 -0.34
C THR A 50 -10.06 -10.84 -0.14
N ASP A 51 -11.37 -11.10 -0.08
CA ASP A 51 -11.94 -12.41 0.24
C ASP A 51 -11.67 -13.51 -0.81
N ASN A 52 -11.38 -13.15 -2.06
CA ASN A 52 -10.97 -14.11 -3.10
C ASN A 52 -10.24 -13.45 -4.29
N LEU A 53 -9.52 -14.27 -5.06
CA LEU A 53 -8.79 -13.87 -6.26
C LEU A 53 -9.68 -13.18 -7.32
N ALA A 54 -10.94 -13.57 -7.44
CA ALA A 54 -11.88 -12.96 -8.38
C ALA A 54 -12.22 -11.51 -8.02
N THR A 55 -12.30 -11.18 -6.73
CA THR A 55 -12.49 -9.83 -6.21
C THR A 55 -11.22 -8.99 -6.40
N GLU A 56 -10.04 -9.60 -6.23
CA GLU A 56 -8.75 -8.95 -6.50
C GLU A 56 -8.60 -8.57 -7.99
N LEU A 57 -8.98 -9.49 -8.89
CA LEU A 57 -8.97 -9.27 -10.34
C LEU A 57 -10.00 -8.21 -10.75
N LYS A 58 -11.22 -8.24 -10.20
CA LYS A 58 -12.23 -7.21 -10.48
C LYS A 58 -11.80 -5.81 -10.01
N GLN A 59 -11.19 -5.69 -8.82
CA GLN A 59 -10.65 -4.41 -8.33
C GLN A 59 -9.47 -3.88 -9.17
N LYS A 60 -8.66 -4.77 -9.75
CA LYS A 60 -7.57 -4.39 -10.67
C LYS A 60 -8.09 -3.93 -12.03
N ILE A 61 -9.24 -4.43 -12.48
CA ILE A 61 -9.79 -4.18 -13.83
C ILE A 61 -10.83 -3.05 -13.86
N SER A 62 -11.65 -2.91 -12.80
CA SER A 62 -12.69 -1.89 -12.70
C SER A 62 -12.39 -0.95 -11.54
N LYS A 63 -12.08 0.32 -11.86
CA LYS A 63 -11.88 1.38 -10.86
C LYS A 63 -13.17 1.76 -10.12
N ASP A 64 -14.32 1.26 -10.58
CA ASP A 64 -15.61 1.50 -9.96
C ASP A 64 -16.29 0.18 -9.60
N THR A 65 -16.83 0.14 -8.38
CA THR A 65 -17.57 -0.94 -7.69
C THR A 65 -16.77 -2.14 -7.18
N VAL A 66 -16.37 -2.04 -5.91
CA VAL A 66 -16.09 -3.20 -5.06
C VAL A 66 -17.40 -3.99 -4.91
N ASP A 67 -17.40 -5.19 -5.47
CA ASP A 67 -18.56 -6.08 -5.59
C ASP A 67 -19.29 -6.24 -4.25
N SER A 68 -20.60 -5.95 -4.28
CA SER A 68 -21.57 -5.99 -3.17
C SER A 68 -21.97 -7.40 -2.72
N GLY A 69 -21.30 -8.43 -3.25
CA GLY A 69 -21.55 -9.83 -2.95
C GLY A 69 -21.33 -10.19 -1.48
N MET A 70 -21.91 -11.32 -1.06
CA MET A 70 -21.74 -11.87 0.28
C MET A 70 -20.27 -12.25 0.54
N ASN A 71 -19.73 -11.85 1.69
CA ASN A 71 -18.42 -12.31 2.16
C ASN A 71 -18.50 -13.76 2.67
N LYS A 72 -17.35 -14.35 3.03
CA LYS A 72 -17.27 -15.75 3.47
C LYS A 72 -18.20 -16.07 4.67
N TYR A 73 -18.34 -15.16 5.63
CA TYR A 73 -19.20 -15.39 6.79
C TYR A 73 -20.68 -15.35 6.39
N GLU A 74 -21.08 -14.37 5.59
CA GLU A 74 -22.47 -14.25 5.10
C GLU A 74 -22.87 -15.43 4.22
N LYS A 75 -21.93 -15.97 3.41
CA LYS A 75 -22.16 -17.21 2.63
C LYS A 75 -22.42 -18.40 3.54
N VAL A 76 -21.62 -18.58 4.60
CA VAL A 76 -21.82 -19.64 5.58
C VAL A 76 -23.16 -19.47 6.29
N GLY A 77 -23.48 -18.25 6.76
CA GLY A 77 -24.77 -17.94 7.38
C GLY A 77 -25.95 -18.29 6.48
N GLN A 78 -25.88 -17.89 5.20
CA GLN A 78 -26.91 -18.20 4.21
C GLN A 78 -27.07 -19.71 3.97
N ALA A 79 -25.97 -20.46 3.90
CA ALA A 79 -26.01 -21.92 3.77
C ALA A 79 -26.67 -22.59 4.98
N LEU A 80 -26.29 -22.19 6.20
CA LEU A 80 -26.88 -22.72 7.44
C LEU A 80 -28.39 -22.43 7.51
N TYR A 81 -28.81 -21.23 7.12
CA TYR A 81 -30.22 -20.87 7.06
C TYR A 81 -31.01 -21.73 6.06
N LYS A 82 -30.43 -22.01 4.89
CA LYS A 82 -31.06 -22.88 3.89
C LYS A 82 -31.30 -24.28 4.48
N TYR A 83 -30.27 -24.90 5.05
CA TYR A 83 -30.40 -26.22 5.69
C TYR A 83 -31.40 -26.23 6.85
N SER A 84 -31.51 -25.12 7.59
CA SER A 84 -32.50 -25.02 8.69
C SER A 84 -33.94 -25.19 8.24
N SER A 85 -34.25 -24.90 6.97
CA SER A 85 -35.60 -24.97 6.41
C SER A 85 -35.90 -26.34 5.78
N GLU A 86 -34.86 -27.18 5.62
CA GLU A 86 -34.94 -28.52 5.04
C GLU A 86 -34.94 -29.62 6.12
N ILE A 87 -34.70 -29.26 7.39
CA ILE A 87 -34.65 -30.20 8.52
C ILE A 87 -36.00 -30.22 9.26
N GLU A 88 -36.58 -31.41 9.42
CA GLU A 88 -37.86 -31.62 10.13
C GLU A 88 -37.76 -31.43 11.66
N ASN A 89 -36.55 -31.48 12.22
CA ASN A 89 -36.36 -31.30 13.66
C ASN A 89 -36.27 -29.81 14.03
N ASP A 90 -37.36 -29.29 14.60
CA ASP A 90 -37.52 -27.90 15.04
C ASP A 90 -36.37 -27.41 15.95
N SER A 91 -35.85 -28.27 16.83
CA SER A 91 -34.78 -27.89 17.77
C SER A 91 -33.44 -27.63 17.07
N PHE A 92 -33.14 -28.35 15.99
CA PHE A 92 -31.93 -28.15 15.17
C PHE A 92 -32.12 -26.99 14.19
N ALA A 93 -33.30 -26.89 13.58
CA ALA A 93 -33.66 -25.78 12.71
C ALA A 93 -33.49 -24.42 13.41
N VAL A 94 -33.92 -24.30 14.67
CA VAL A 94 -33.76 -23.07 15.47
C VAL A 94 -32.28 -22.69 15.68
N VAL A 95 -31.40 -23.67 15.87
CA VAL A 95 -29.96 -23.41 16.09
C VAL A 95 -29.30 -22.91 14.82
N LEU A 96 -29.61 -23.53 13.69
CA LEU A 96 -29.07 -23.12 12.39
C LEU A 96 -29.55 -21.72 12.01
N LYS A 97 -30.81 -21.37 12.34
CA LYS A 97 -31.30 -19.99 12.20
C LYS A 97 -30.53 -19.00 13.07
N ARG A 98 -30.25 -19.33 14.34
CA ARG A 98 -29.40 -18.49 15.20
C ARG A 98 -27.96 -18.40 14.72
N ALA A 99 -27.42 -19.49 14.17
CA ALA A 99 -26.09 -19.50 13.59
C ALA A 99 -26.00 -18.51 12.42
N LYS A 100 -27.03 -18.43 11.57
CA LYS A 100 -27.12 -17.40 10.52
C LYS A 100 -26.93 -15.99 11.08
N GLU A 101 -27.66 -15.62 12.13
CA GLU A 101 -27.55 -14.28 12.74
C GLU A 101 -26.13 -13.96 13.24
N VAL A 102 -25.46 -14.95 13.84
CA VAL A 102 -24.05 -14.84 14.27
C VAL A 102 -23.13 -14.63 13.07
N PHE A 103 -23.31 -15.39 12.00
CA PHE A 103 -22.50 -15.29 10.79
C PHE A 103 -22.77 -14.00 10.01
N ASP A 104 -24.00 -13.48 10.03
CA ASP A 104 -24.35 -12.18 9.46
C ASP A 104 -23.65 -11.05 10.25
N ASN A 105 -23.63 -11.12 11.58
CA ASN A 105 -22.90 -10.15 12.42
C ASN A 105 -21.37 -10.23 12.19
N ALA A 106 -20.81 -11.43 12.14
CA ALA A 106 -19.42 -11.66 11.75
C ALA A 106 -19.12 -11.08 10.35
N GLY A 107 -20.04 -11.24 9.41
CA GLY A 107 -19.98 -10.67 8.08
C GLY A 107 -19.93 -9.14 8.08
N GLN A 108 -20.78 -8.49 8.86
CA GLN A 108 -20.76 -7.03 9.02
C GLN A 108 -19.42 -6.55 9.61
N LYS A 109 -18.91 -7.21 10.64
CA LYS A 109 -17.59 -6.90 11.22
C LYS A 109 -16.45 -7.12 10.25
N HIS A 110 -16.54 -8.13 9.39
CA HIS A 110 -15.56 -8.33 8.33
C HIS A 110 -15.59 -7.21 7.28
N ARG A 111 -16.78 -6.71 6.90
CA ARG A 111 -16.92 -5.55 6.01
C ARG A 111 -16.34 -4.28 6.63
N GLU A 112 -16.60 -4.02 7.90
CA GLU A 112 -16.02 -2.90 8.65
C GLU A 112 -14.49 -2.98 8.71
N PHE A 113 -13.94 -4.16 9.01
CA PHE A 113 -12.50 -4.40 9.00
C PHE A 113 -11.87 -4.07 7.63
N ARG A 114 -12.46 -4.59 6.54
CA ARG A 114 -12.01 -4.30 5.18
C ARG A 114 -12.03 -2.80 4.89
N LYS A 115 -13.11 -2.12 5.24
CA LYS A 115 -13.24 -0.67 5.09
C LYS A 115 -12.14 0.07 5.85
N ASN A 116 -11.96 -0.24 7.13
CA ASN A 116 -10.96 0.42 7.99
C ASN A 116 -9.53 0.20 7.49
N MET A 117 -9.20 -1.01 7.05
CA MET A 117 -7.88 -1.31 6.47
C MET A 117 -7.60 -0.50 5.20
N LEU A 118 -8.60 -0.35 4.31
CA LEU A 118 -8.43 0.44 3.10
C LEU A 118 -8.37 1.95 3.41
N GLU A 119 -9.31 2.46 4.20
CA GLU A 119 -9.44 3.89 4.46
C GLU A 119 -8.36 4.45 5.39
N LYS A 120 -8.03 3.73 6.47
CA LYS A 120 -7.15 4.24 7.52
C LYS A 120 -5.69 3.82 7.36
N VAL A 121 -5.44 2.68 6.71
CA VAL A 121 -4.06 2.17 6.52
C VAL A 121 -3.62 2.41 5.08
N GLN A 122 -4.38 1.92 4.09
CA GLN A 122 -3.94 1.94 2.70
C GLN A 122 -3.98 3.33 2.05
N ASN A 123 -5.08 4.07 2.21
CA ASN A 123 -5.30 5.34 1.51
C ASN A 123 -4.25 6.40 1.84
N PRO A 124 -3.85 6.64 3.11
CA PRO A 124 -2.80 7.62 3.42
C PRO A 124 -1.48 7.31 2.71
N MET A 125 -1.10 6.03 2.63
CA MET A 125 0.09 5.60 1.90
C MET A 125 -0.04 5.83 0.38
N LYS A 126 -1.22 5.55 -0.20
CA LYS A 126 -1.49 5.82 -1.62
C LYS A 126 -1.42 7.31 -1.93
N GLU A 127 -2.02 8.13 -1.07
CA GLU A 127 -2.00 9.59 -1.21
C GLU A 127 -0.55 10.09 -1.24
N TRP A 128 0.27 9.70 -0.25
CA TRP A 128 1.68 10.08 -0.21
C TRP A 128 2.47 9.66 -1.47
N ILE A 129 2.20 8.45 -2.01
CA ILE A 129 2.80 8.02 -3.28
C ILE A 129 2.36 8.93 -4.44
N GLU A 130 1.11 9.33 -4.48
CA GLU A 130 0.54 10.13 -5.56
C GLU A 130 0.86 11.62 -5.50
N THR A 131 1.20 12.14 -4.33
CA THR A 131 1.52 13.55 -4.09
C THR A 131 3.02 13.73 -3.85
N ASN A 132 3.48 13.47 -2.63
CA ASN A 132 4.82 13.72 -2.13
C ASN A 132 5.87 12.96 -2.93
N ALA A 133 5.71 11.64 -3.09
CA ALA A 133 6.72 10.83 -3.75
C ALA A 133 6.88 11.18 -5.25
N LYS A 134 5.76 11.52 -5.91
CA LYS A 134 5.78 12.04 -7.29
C LYS A 134 6.45 13.41 -7.37
N HIS A 135 6.22 14.29 -6.40
CA HIS A 135 6.87 15.60 -6.34
C HIS A 135 8.40 15.45 -6.20
N VAL A 136 8.89 14.68 -5.24
CA VAL A 136 10.32 14.39 -5.08
C VAL A 136 10.92 13.80 -6.35
N THR A 137 10.23 12.85 -6.99
CA THR A 137 10.68 12.26 -8.26
C THR A 137 10.83 13.31 -9.38
N LYS A 138 9.96 14.33 -9.43
CA LYS A 138 10.05 15.43 -10.40
C LYS A 138 11.25 16.33 -10.11
N GLU A 139 11.47 16.71 -8.86
CA GLU A 139 12.61 17.55 -8.46
C GLU A 139 13.94 16.83 -8.70
N LEU A 140 14.03 15.53 -8.37
CA LEU A 140 15.20 14.69 -8.71
C LEU A 140 15.47 14.65 -10.22
N LYS A 141 14.43 14.68 -11.06
CA LYS A 141 14.59 14.80 -12.51
C LYS A 141 15.03 16.20 -12.93
N SER A 142 14.50 17.25 -12.28
CA SER A 142 14.89 18.65 -12.51
C SER A 142 16.38 18.85 -12.27
N ILE A 143 16.88 18.48 -11.09
CA ILE A 143 18.29 18.64 -10.73
C ILE A 143 19.22 17.83 -11.66
N ASN A 144 18.82 16.64 -12.08
CA ASN A 144 19.58 15.87 -13.07
C ASN A 144 19.72 16.61 -14.41
N ASN A 145 18.68 17.31 -14.86
CA ASN A 145 18.76 18.15 -16.06
C ASN A 145 19.69 19.35 -15.86
N LYS A 146 19.67 19.98 -14.68
CA LYS A 146 20.59 21.08 -14.34
C LYS A 146 22.05 20.64 -14.26
N ARG A 147 22.29 19.43 -13.75
CA ARG A 147 23.59 18.77 -13.82
C ARG A 147 24.04 18.55 -15.26
N ASP A 148 23.16 18.06 -16.12
CA ASP A 148 23.47 17.86 -17.55
C ASP A 148 23.77 19.19 -18.27
N GLU A 149 23.09 20.29 -17.91
CA GLU A 149 23.38 21.65 -18.39
C GLU A 149 24.79 22.12 -17.95
N LEU A 150 25.13 21.92 -16.67
CA LEU A 150 26.44 22.25 -16.11
C LEU A 150 27.56 21.44 -16.79
N ASP A 151 27.38 20.12 -16.94
CA ASP A 151 28.32 19.25 -17.64
C ASP A 151 28.57 19.72 -19.08
N CYS A 152 27.52 20.14 -19.79
CA CYS A 152 27.65 20.69 -21.13
C CYS A 152 28.46 22.00 -21.14
N ALA A 153 28.26 22.88 -20.17
CA ALA A 153 28.98 24.14 -20.07
C ALA A 153 30.47 23.92 -19.74
N ILE A 154 30.78 23.05 -18.77
CA ILE A 154 32.15 22.67 -18.40
C ILE A 154 32.89 22.11 -19.61
N ASN A 155 32.28 21.19 -20.35
CA ASN A 155 32.93 20.55 -21.50
C ASN A 155 33.09 21.50 -22.71
N LYS A 156 32.22 22.50 -22.85
CA LYS A 156 32.41 23.56 -23.85
C LYS A 156 33.58 24.47 -23.47
N LEU A 157 33.65 24.90 -22.21
CA LEU A 157 34.73 25.74 -21.70
C LEU A 157 36.09 25.04 -21.83
N ARG A 158 36.15 23.74 -21.54
CA ARG A 158 37.37 22.93 -21.74
C ARG A 158 37.92 23.00 -23.18
N LYS A 159 37.05 23.17 -24.18
CA LYS A 159 37.45 23.30 -25.59
C LYS A 159 37.84 24.72 -25.98
N LYS A 160 37.43 25.73 -25.19
CA LYS A 160 37.66 27.15 -25.43
C LYS A 160 37.90 27.88 -24.09
N PRO A 161 39.08 27.72 -23.47
CA PRO A 161 39.31 28.16 -22.09
C PRO A 161 39.25 29.68 -21.90
N ASP A 162 39.65 30.43 -22.93
CA ASP A 162 39.75 31.91 -22.88
C ASP A 162 38.44 32.63 -23.29
N ASP A 163 37.37 31.86 -23.54
CA ASP A 163 36.09 32.41 -23.99
C ASP A 163 35.26 32.90 -22.78
N LEU A 164 35.29 34.22 -22.57
CA LEU A 164 34.58 34.89 -21.47
C LEU A 164 33.05 34.66 -21.50
N GLU A 165 32.46 34.48 -22.67
CA GLU A 165 31.03 34.21 -22.79
C GLU A 165 30.71 32.80 -22.30
N ILE A 166 31.53 31.82 -22.68
CA ILE A 166 31.39 30.43 -22.23
C ILE A 166 31.66 30.31 -20.73
N GLN A 167 32.63 31.06 -20.20
CA GLN A 167 32.88 31.14 -18.75
C GLN A 167 31.63 31.64 -18.02
N ALA A 168 31.04 32.76 -18.46
CA ALA A 168 29.82 33.29 -17.87
C ALA A 168 28.62 32.31 -17.95
N VAL A 169 28.52 31.51 -19.02
CA VAL A 169 27.49 30.45 -19.14
C VAL A 169 27.74 29.33 -18.11
N LYS A 170 28.99 28.90 -17.91
CA LYS A 170 29.34 27.90 -16.91
C LYS A 170 28.98 28.38 -15.50
N ASP A 171 29.33 29.62 -15.17
CA ASP A 171 29.10 30.16 -13.81
C ASP A 171 27.59 30.29 -13.52
N ARG A 172 26.79 30.69 -14.52
CA ARG A 172 25.33 30.67 -14.40
C ARG A 172 24.78 29.26 -14.21
N ALA A 173 25.24 28.29 -14.99
CA ALA A 173 24.78 26.91 -14.88
C ALA A 173 25.16 26.28 -13.53
N GLU A 174 26.35 26.60 -13.01
CA GLU A 174 26.81 26.13 -11.71
C GLU A 174 25.99 26.73 -10.57
N ASN A 175 25.72 28.03 -10.59
CA ASN A 175 24.88 28.67 -9.58
C ASN A 175 23.47 28.06 -9.57
N VAL A 176 22.84 27.92 -10.74
CA VAL A 176 21.51 27.28 -10.86
C VAL A 176 21.53 25.84 -10.33
N PHE A 177 22.56 25.06 -10.67
CA PHE A 177 22.70 23.70 -10.15
C PHE A 177 22.86 23.67 -8.63
N GLN A 178 23.69 24.54 -8.04
CA GLN A 178 23.94 24.58 -6.60
C GLN A 178 22.70 25.01 -5.81
N VAL A 179 21.95 25.98 -6.32
CA VAL A 179 20.67 26.41 -5.71
C VAL A 179 19.66 25.27 -5.73
N GLU A 180 19.49 24.61 -6.88
CA GLU A 180 18.55 23.48 -7.02
C GLU A 180 18.99 22.27 -6.19
N LEU A 181 20.30 22.02 -6.07
CA LEU A 181 20.87 20.96 -5.23
C LEU A 181 20.52 21.17 -3.77
N LYS A 182 20.77 22.36 -3.22
CA LYS A 182 20.42 22.67 -1.82
C LYS A 182 18.93 22.55 -1.55
N LYS A 183 18.10 23.00 -2.49
CA LYS A 183 16.64 22.88 -2.39
C LYS A 183 16.19 21.43 -2.38
N THR A 184 16.71 20.62 -3.31
CA THR A 184 16.33 19.21 -3.44
C THR A 184 16.88 18.36 -2.29
N ASP A 185 18.07 18.67 -1.79
CA ASP A 185 18.68 18.01 -0.63
C ASP A 185 17.83 18.20 0.62
N LYS A 186 17.40 19.44 0.90
CA LYS A 186 16.48 19.72 2.00
C LYS A 186 15.14 18.99 1.82
N LEU A 187 14.58 19.01 0.61
CA LEU A 187 13.33 18.29 0.32
C LEU A 187 13.47 16.78 0.60
N LEU A 188 14.62 16.18 0.28
CA LEU A 188 14.86 14.76 0.59
C LEU A 188 14.89 14.50 2.10
N ASP A 189 15.55 15.35 2.89
CA ASP A 189 15.59 15.20 4.35
C ASP A 189 14.18 15.26 4.95
N ASP A 190 13.41 16.28 4.56
CA ASP A 190 12.03 16.47 5.03
C ASP A 190 11.15 15.25 4.66
N GLU A 191 11.27 14.75 3.44
CA GLU A 191 10.44 13.64 2.93
C GLU A 191 10.88 12.26 3.46
N ILE A 192 12.16 12.09 3.80
CA ILE A 192 12.63 10.88 4.50
C ILE A 192 12.03 10.82 5.90
N MET A 193 12.01 11.94 6.62
CA MET A 193 11.36 12.02 7.94
C MET A 193 9.86 11.75 7.84
N GLU A 194 9.18 12.37 6.87
CA GLU A 194 7.75 12.15 6.64
C GLU A 194 7.45 10.69 6.28
N SER A 195 8.26 10.06 5.42
CA SER A 195 8.13 8.64 5.06
C SER A 195 8.21 7.72 6.29
N GLN A 196 9.15 8.01 7.20
CA GLN A 196 9.30 7.23 8.45
C GLN A 196 8.09 7.40 9.38
N SER A 197 7.60 8.63 9.53
CA SER A 197 6.39 8.95 10.30
C SER A 197 5.17 8.21 9.74
N LEU A 198 4.96 8.29 8.42
CA LEU A 198 3.86 7.64 7.72
C LEU A 198 3.85 6.12 7.92
N ILE A 199 5.00 5.46 7.75
CA ILE A 199 5.10 4.01 7.97
C ILE A 199 4.81 3.65 9.42
N SER A 200 5.35 4.42 10.37
CA SER A 200 5.16 4.14 11.79
C SER A 200 3.70 4.28 12.19
N SER A 201 3.04 5.35 11.73
CA SER A 201 1.60 5.57 11.93
C SER A 201 0.76 4.47 11.28
N ALA A 202 1.06 4.11 10.02
CA ALA A 202 0.34 3.05 9.31
C ALA A 202 0.46 1.69 10.02
N MET A 203 1.64 1.37 10.58
CA MET A 203 1.84 0.14 11.35
C MET A 203 1.02 0.12 12.64
N ILE A 204 1.00 1.24 13.38
CA ILE A 204 0.20 1.36 14.61
C ILE A 204 -1.29 1.16 14.28
N THR A 205 -1.79 1.92 13.30
CA THR A 205 -3.20 1.81 12.89
C THR A 205 -3.54 0.42 12.36
N LEU A 206 -2.63 -0.23 11.63
CA LEU A 206 -2.80 -1.62 11.19
C LEU A 206 -3.00 -2.56 12.38
N MET A 207 -2.14 -2.46 13.40
CA MET A 207 -2.22 -3.30 14.59
C MET A 207 -3.54 -3.07 15.35
N GLU A 208 -3.93 -1.81 15.54
CA GLU A 208 -5.18 -1.45 16.21
C GLU A 208 -6.42 -1.99 15.48
N VAL A 209 -6.46 -1.87 14.15
CA VAL A 209 -7.58 -2.37 13.33
C VAL A 209 -7.67 -3.90 13.39
N ILE A 210 -6.53 -4.60 13.38
CA ILE A 210 -6.49 -6.06 13.51
C ILE A 210 -6.93 -6.50 14.92
N GLU A 211 -6.46 -5.81 15.95
CA GLU A 211 -6.81 -6.13 17.34
C GLU A 211 -8.32 -5.98 17.57
N ASP A 212 -8.91 -4.86 17.14
CA ASP A 212 -10.34 -4.59 17.27
C ASP A 212 -11.19 -5.62 16.52
N TYR A 213 -10.78 -5.98 15.30
CA TYR A 213 -11.43 -7.04 14.53
C TYR A 213 -11.38 -8.38 15.26
N ASN A 214 -10.20 -8.82 15.70
CA ASN A 214 -10.03 -10.11 16.38
C ASN A 214 -10.81 -10.17 17.69
N LYS A 215 -10.83 -9.07 18.46
CA LYS A 215 -11.63 -8.97 19.69
C LYS A 215 -13.12 -9.08 19.39
N SER A 216 -13.62 -8.35 18.40
CA SER A 216 -15.02 -8.38 17.99
C SER A 216 -15.44 -9.77 17.51
N MET A 217 -14.64 -10.40 16.66
CA MET A 217 -14.92 -11.76 16.15
C MET A 217 -14.93 -12.79 17.28
N LYS A 218 -14.00 -12.68 18.25
CA LYS A 218 -13.94 -13.58 19.41
C LYS A 218 -15.21 -13.49 20.26
N GLU A 219 -15.72 -12.30 20.53
CA GLU A 219 -16.94 -12.13 21.32
C GLU A 219 -18.18 -12.64 20.57
N ILE A 220 -18.28 -12.38 19.26
CA ILE A 220 -19.37 -12.92 18.41
C ILE A 220 -19.45 -14.45 18.51
N PHE A 221 -18.32 -15.15 18.37
CA PHE A 221 -18.31 -16.62 18.44
C PHE A 221 -18.45 -17.18 19.85
N LYS A 222 -18.06 -16.44 20.90
CA LYS A 222 -18.36 -16.83 22.29
C LYS A 222 -19.87 -16.82 22.56
N ASP A 223 -20.57 -15.80 22.09
CA ASP A 223 -22.02 -15.71 22.28
C ASP A 223 -22.76 -16.84 21.55
N PHE A 224 -22.27 -17.23 20.37
CA PHE A 224 -22.75 -18.44 19.70
C PHE A 224 -22.54 -19.69 20.54
N ASN A 225 -21.33 -19.90 21.08
CA ASN A 225 -21.02 -21.07 21.89
C ASN A 225 -21.91 -21.15 23.15
N ARG A 226 -22.13 -20.02 23.83
CA ARG A 226 -23.06 -19.94 24.97
C ARG A 226 -24.49 -20.31 24.57
N ALA A 227 -24.96 -19.83 23.41
CA ALA A 227 -26.30 -20.11 22.92
C ALA A 227 -26.49 -21.59 22.53
N VAL A 228 -25.41 -22.30 22.16
CA VAL A 228 -25.42 -23.72 21.79
C VAL A 228 -25.25 -24.65 23.00
N GLU A 229 -24.45 -24.27 24.01
CA GLU A 229 -24.17 -25.10 25.20
C GLU A 229 -25.37 -25.31 26.14
N TYR A 230 -26.39 -24.46 26.08
CA TYR A 230 -27.62 -24.63 26.87
C TYR A 230 -28.45 -25.88 26.49
N ASP A 231 -28.03 -26.66 25.49
CA ASP A 231 -28.73 -27.85 25.02
C ASP A 231 -27.75 -29.01 24.77
N LYS A 232 -27.73 -30.02 25.66
CA LYS A 232 -26.74 -31.12 25.67
C LYS A 232 -26.69 -31.93 24.36
N ASN A 233 -27.79 -31.97 23.58
CA ASN A 233 -27.85 -32.66 22.29
C ASN A 233 -27.17 -31.89 21.14
N LYS A 234 -26.73 -30.63 21.36
CA LYS A 234 -26.18 -29.74 20.33
C LYS A 234 -24.64 -29.70 20.26
N ARG A 235 -23.93 -30.38 21.18
CA ARG A 235 -22.45 -30.50 21.13
C ARG A 235 -21.94 -31.19 19.86
N ASN A 236 -22.67 -32.18 19.35
CA ASN A 236 -22.31 -32.85 18.09
C ASN A 236 -22.41 -31.91 16.88
N LEU A 237 -23.29 -30.90 16.93
CA LEU A 237 -23.47 -29.91 15.86
C LEU A 237 -22.26 -28.97 15.74
N MET A 238 -21.64 -28.63 16.87
CA MET A 238 -20.45 -27.76 16.90
C MET A 238 -19.26 -28.41 16.17
N ILE A 239 -19.09 -29.72 16.34
CA ILE A 239 -18.05 -30.51 15.65
C ILE A 239 -18.30 -30.49 14.13
N VAL A 240 -19.55 -30.64 13.68
CA VAL A 240 -19.89 -30.59 12.25
C VAL A 240 -19.69 -29.19 11.65
N LEU A 241 -20.04 -28.12 12.38
CA LEU A 241 -19.78 -26.74 11.94
C LEU A 241 -18.29 -26.43 11.82
N PHE A 242 -17.46 -26.89 12.77
CA PHE A 242 -16.00 -26.73 12.68
C PHE A 242 -15.40 -27.51 11.50
N VAL A 243 -15.92 -28.69 11.20
CA VAL A 243 -15.50 -29.47 10.03
C VAL A 243 -15.91 -28.76 8.73
N LEU A 244 -17.13 -28.22 8.63
CA LEU A 244 -17.60 -27.52 7.43
C LEU A 244 -16.81 -26.23 7.16
N ILE A 245 -16.47 -25.46 8.20
CA ILE A 245 -15.65 -24.24 8.06
C ILE A 245 -14.20 -24.56 7.66
N GLY A 246 -13.68 -25.74 8.06
CA GLY A 246 -12.36 -26.21 7.66
C GLY A 246 -12.29 -26.93 6.31
N SER A 247 -13.42 -27.18 5.64
CA SER A 247 -13.50 -27.97 4.41
C SER A 247 -13.60 -27.15 3.12
N GLU A 248 -13.61 -25.81 3.20
CA GLU A 248 -13.65 -24.95 2.00
C GLU A 248 -12.34 -24.93 1.17
N ASP A 249 -11.35 -25.76 1.52
CA ASP A 249 -10.15 -26.03 0.69
C ASP A 249 -10.29 -27.23 -0.27
N LEU A 250 -11.50 -27.79 -0.46
CA LEU A 250 -11.76 -28.86 -1.44
C LEU A 250 -12.97 -28.54 -2.32
N GLY A 251 -12.75 -27.69 -3.32
CA GLY A 251 -13.70 -27.39 -4.40
C GLY A 251 -13.13 -26.44 -5.44
#